data_AF-A0A2W0FGJ2-F1
#
_entry.id   AF-A0A2W0FGJ2-F1
#
_cell.length_a   1.000
_cell.length_b   1.000
_cell.length_c   1.000
_cell.angle_alpha   90.00
_cell.angle_beta   90.00
_cell.angle_gamma   90.00
#
_symmetry.space_group_name_H-M   'P 1'
#
loop_
_entity.id
_entity.type
_entity.pdbx_description
1 polymer ?
#
loop_
_entity_poly.entity_id
_entity_poly.type
_entity_poly.pdbx_seq_one_letter_code
_entity_poly.pdbx_strand_id
1 'polypeptide(L)'
;MDSHLPVTDQEALIPVYQGCLYFLPLATVLDLLHTPTLQRNLYEQAHRPGWLTWKTFSKWFTGCQLTRDMRPTQKLKLEKMLQSRPALTQLQQEIRHKDALWRPYAEWLGLIGSPLFNSKPCVDYWKDKLETEWHLACKLLPCAPSGAAKLAVLAASTLAEDLGTPSSRARLEALLASKLDDHALTSHADFVHTRLADSVATLLRFAAWLTADAVVLNEALMQQGSVEDSQPLIRWLPRLTSDPSEWSNPLGECIEHFVRLAGCSDTAALGELWAQHEYQQGKVRDITSKQRLLRDWINGGKGRPSLTSVRSLAEAVAMRTAALQGIADSQGGREVDALRQMLHFAETIRFLQKEMLRLGLPAQLIGEVFSTYPQEYRKALMVLGHPLP
;
A
#
# COMPACT_ATOMS: atom_id res chain seq x y z
N MET A 1 37.70 -54.34 -9.07
CA MET A 1 36.29 -54.07 -8.74
C MET A 1 36.24 -52.63 -8.27
N ASP A 2 36.23 -51.72 -9.24
CA ASP A 2 36.25 -50.28 -8.99
C ASP A 2 34.85 -49.75 -9.35
N SER A 3 34.10 -49.41 -8.30
CA SER A 3 32.79 -48.80 -8.42
C SER A 3 32.96 -47.32 -8.77
N HIS A 4 33.00 -47.02 -10.07
CA HIS A 4 32.69 -45.69 -10.56
C HIS A 4 31.19 -45.43 -10.39
N LEU A 5 30.81 -44.79 -9.28
CA LEU A 5 29.54 -44.09 -9.21
C LEU A 5 29.66 -42.79 -10.03
N PRO A 6 28.70 -42.47 -10.91
CA PRO A 6 28.68 -41.20 -11.60
C PRO A 6 28.41 -40.08 -10.59
N VAL A 7 29.18 -39.00 -10.70
CA VAL A 7 28.92 -37.72 -10.02
C VAL A 7 27.72 -37.08 -10.71
N THR A 8 26.52 -37.50 -10.33
CA THR A 8 25.26 -36.87 -10.74
C THR A 8 24.60 -36.23 -9.51
N ASP A 9 24.15 -34.99 -9.70
CA ASP A 9 23.37 -34.16 -8.78
C ASP A 9 24.13 -33.43 -7.66
N GLN A 10 25.00 -32.47 -8.03
CA GLN A 10 25.09 -31.24 -7.23
C GLN A 10 23.81 -30.43 -7.48
N GLU A 11 22.78 -30.67 -6.67
CA GLU A 11 21.50 -29.96 -6.73
C GLU A 11 21.76 -28.43 -6.65
N ALA A 12 21.55 -27.72 -7.76
CA ALA A 12 21.78 -26.29 -7.84
C ALA A 12 20.88 -25.55 -6.82
N LEU A 13 21.51 -24.89 -5.87
CA LEU A 13 20.83 -24.14 -4.82
C LEU A 13 20.18 -22.89 -5.43
N ILE A 14 18.88 -22.69 -5.15
CA ILE A 14 18.15 -21.53 -5.66
C ILE A 14 18.40 -20.34 -4.72
N PRO A 15 18.91 -19.21 -5.23
CA PRO A 15 19.12 -18.01 -4.44
C PRO A 15 17.78 -17.46 -3.92
N VAL A 16 17.70 -17.24 -2.60
CA VAL A 16 16.57 -16.56 -1.94
C VAL A 16 16.99 -15.15 -1.50
N TYR A 17 16.36 -14.14 -2.10
CA TYR A 17 16.52 -12.73 -1.76
C TYR A 17 15.47 -12.26 -0.75
N GLN A 18 15.94 -11.47 0.21
CA GLN A 18 15.12 -10.88 1.26
C GLN A 18 15.15 -9.35 1.17
N GLY A 19 14.13 -8.71 1.73
CA GLY A 19 13.95 -7.25 1.65
C GLY A 19 13.06 -6.83 0.48
N CYS A 20 12.95 -5.52 0.26
CA CYS A 20 12.14 -4.90 -0.77
C CYS A 20 12.81 -3.63 -1.30
N LEU A 21 12.48 -3.19 -2.51
CA LEU A 21 12.87 -1.87 -3.02
C LEU A 21 11.65 -0.94 -3.00
N TYR A 22 10.62 -1.22 -3.79
CA TYR A 22 9.39 -0.43 -3.89
C TYR A 22 8.18 -1.22 -3.36
N PHE A 23 8.07 -2.51 -3.70
CA PHE A 23 7.02 -3.39 -3.17
C PHE A 23 7.33 -3.88 -1.75
N LEU A 24 6.73 -3.23 -0.75
CA LEU A 24 6.84 -3.67 0.65
C LEU A 24 6.25 -5.08 0.85
N PRO A 25 6.78 -5.92 1.76
CA PRO A 25 6.13 -7.17 2.11
C PRO A 25 4.67 -6.95 2.49
N LEU A 26 3.75 -7.80 2.00
CA LEU A 26 2.31 -7.58 2.20
C LEU A 26 1.92 -7.53 3.67
N ALA A 27 2.63 -8.25 4.52
CA ALA A 27 2.34 -8.21 5.94
C ALA A 27 2.69 -6.86 6.59
N THR A 28 3.67 -6.12 6.06
CA THR A 28 3.91 -4.71 6.42
C THR A 28 2.77 -3.83 5.91
N VAL A 29 2.28 -4.07 4.70
CA VAL A 29 1.14 -3.33 4.13
C VAL A 29 -0.12 -3.54 4.98
N LEU A 30 -0.44 -4.77 5.37
CA LEU A 30 -1.60 -5.10 6.22
C LEU A 30 -1.52 -4.43 7.60
N ASP A 31 -0.31 -4.31 8.16
CA ASP A 31 -0.06 -3.60 9.41
C ASP A 31 -0.30 -2.09 9.26
N LEU A 32 0.19 -1.51 8.16
CA LEU A 32 -0.06 -0.11 7.81
C LEU A 32 -1.55 0.16 7.59
N LEU A 33 -2.28 -0.79 7.01
CA LEU A 33 -3.73 -0.73 6.81
C LEU A 33 -4.54 -1.10 8.07
N HIS A 34 -3.91 -1.30 9.24
CA HIS A 34 -4.62 -1.65 10.48
C HIS A 34 -5.61 -2.83 10.33
N THR A 35 -5.26 -3.83 9.51
CA THR A 35 -6.14 -4.96 9.19
C THR A 35 -6.30 -5.84 10.44
N PRO A 36 -7.49 -6.43 10.74
CA PRO A 36 -7.71 -7.18 11.97
C PRO A 36 -6.75 -8.35 12.13
N THR A 37 -6.33 -8.60 13.38
CA THR A 37 -5.43 -9.68 13.74
C THR A 37 -5.91 -11.05 13.27
N LEU A 38 -7.22 -11.30 13.12
CA LEU A 38 -7.73 -12.58 12.60
C LEU A 38 -7.46 -12.78 11.10
N GLN A 39 -7.67 -11.76 10.27
CA GLN A 39 -7.35 -11.82 8.83
C GLN A 39 -5.84 -11.84 8.61
N ARG A 40 -5.12 -11.07 9.44
CA ARG A 40 -3.66 -11.15 9.58
C ARG A 40 -3.24 -12.56 9.98
N ASN A 41 -3.86 -13.20 10.97
CA ASN A 41 -3.55 -14.56 11.42
C ASN A 41 -3.89 -15.61 10.36
N LEU A 42 -4.96 -15.47 9.58
CA LEU A 42 -5.25 -16.37 8.46
C LEU A 42 -4.20 -16.26 7.34
N TYR A 43 -3.74 -15.05 7.05
CA TYR A 43 -2.60 -14.81 6.15
C TYR A 43 -1.27 -15.29 6.74
N GLU A 44 -1.03 -15.06 8.04
CA GLU A 44 0.20 -15.40 8.77
C GLU A 44 0.36 -16.89 9.08
N GLN A 45 -0.74 -17.58 9.43
CA GLN A 45 -0.79 -19.04 9.59
C GLN A 45 -0.57 -19.75 8.26
N ALA A 46 -0.88 -19.09 7.14
CA ALA A 46 -0.50 -19.58 5.83
C ALA A 46 1.01 -19.41 5.57
N HIS A 47 1.66 -18.34 6.04
CA HIS A 47 3.01 -17.93 5.60
C HIS A 47 3.91 -17.31 6.71
N ARG A 48 4.52 -18.07 7.66
CA ARG A 48 5.62 -17.56 8.56
C ARG A 48 6.61 -18.63 9.05
N PRO A 49 7.93 -18.34 9.28
CA PRO A 49 8.49 -17.12 9.94
C PRO A 49 9.76 -16.45 9.30
N GLY A 50 10.12 -15.21 9.73
CA GLY A 50 11.47 -14.58 9.53
C GLY A 50 11.54 -13.11 9.03
N TRP A 51 10.99 -12.14 9.78
CA TRP A 51 10.87 -10.73 9.38
C TRP A 51 12.17 -9.91 9.43
N LEU A 52 12.26 -8.86 8.59
CA LEU A 52 13.43 -8.00 8.46
C LEU A 52 13.07 -6.51 8.59
N THR A 53 13.90 -5.79 9.33
CA THR A 53 13.81 -4.36 9.67
C THR A 53 14.59 -3.49 8.67
N TRP A 54 14.50 -2.15 8.75
CA TRP A 54 15.34 -1.20 7.99
C TRP A 54 16.84 -1.56 8.00
N LYS A 55 17.35 -2.07 9.13
CA LYS A 55 18.71 -2.60 9.29
C LYS A 55 19.08 -3.68 8.27
N THR A 56 18.10 -4.41 7.76
CA THR A 56 18.31 -5.49 6.79
C THR A 56 18.32 -4.98 5.36
N PHE A 57 17.49 -3.98 5.05
CA PHE A 57 17.60 -3.26 3.78
C PHE A 57 18.99 -2.63 3.63
N SER A 58 19.50 -1.98 4.69
CA SER A 58 20.87 -1.45 4.72
C SER A 58 21.95 -2.55 4.61
N LYS A 59 21.73 -3.74 5.21
CA LYS A 59 22.63 -4.91 5.07
C LYS A 59 22.64 -5.48 3.64
N TRP A 60 21.50 -5.54 2.97
CA TRP A 60 21.42 -5.97 1.57
C TRP A 60 22.16 -4.99 0.65
N PHE A 61 22.07 -3.69 0.95
CA PHE A 61 22.76 -2.67 0.18
C PHE A 61 24.29 -2.72 0.41
N THR A 62 24.75 -2.83 1.65
CA THR A 62 26.20 -2.86 1.98
C THR A 62 26.87 -4.23 1.82
N GLY A 63 26.11 -5.32 1.90
CA GLY A 63 26.65 -6.68 1.89
C GLY A 63 26.25 -7.45 0.64
N CYS A 64 27.24 -7.91 -0.13
CA CYS A 64 27.10 -9.17 -0.86
C CYS A 64 27.14 -10.30 0.16
N GLN A 65 26.01 -10.58 0.83
CA GLN A 65 25.88 -11.83 1.58
C GLN A 65 24.74 -12.66 1.01
N LEU A 66 25.18 -13.80 0.47
CA LEU A 66 24.43 -14.91 -0.07
C LEU A 66 23.15 -15.19 0.74
N THR A 67 22.04 -15.07 0.03
CA THR A 67 21.05 -16.14 -0.14
C THR A 67 21.12 -17.24 0.90
N ARG A 68 20.03 -17.38 1.69
CA ARG A 68 19.75 -18.70 2.25
C ARG A 68 19.43 -19.59 1.07
N ASP A 69 20.38 -20.43 0.71
CA ASP A 69 20.18 -21.49 -0.26
C ASP A 69 19.07 -22.41 0.23
N MET A 70 17.96 -22.42 -0.50
CA MET A 70 16.84 -23.27 -0.16
C MET A 70 17.16 -24.69 -0.58
N ARG A 71 17.18 -25.61 0.39
CA ARG A 71 17.36 -27.05 0.08
C ARG A 71 16.21 -27.52 -0.80
N PRO A 72 16.43 -28.40 -1.79
CA PRO A 72 15.37 -28.89 -2.67
C PRO A 72 14.17 -29.51 -1.94
N THR A 73 14.37 -30.09 -0.75
CA THR A 73 13.29 -30.57 0.12
C THR A 73 12.38 -29.46 0.67
N GLN A 74 12.93 -28.27 0.93
CA GLN A 74 12.15 -27.08 1.32
C GLN A 74 11.40 -26.50 0.12
N LYS A 75 12.03 -26.50 -1.07
CA LYS A 75 11.37 -26.17 -2.34
C LYS A 75 10.17 -27.09 -2.57
N LEU A 76 10.36 -28.40 -2.45
CA LEU A 76 9.33 -29.41 -2.62
C LEU A 76 8.18 -29.23 -1.60
N LYS A 77 8.49 -28.82 -0.37
CA LYS A 77 7.46 -28.53 0.65
C LYS A 77 6.64 -27.29 0.30
N LEU A 78 7.28 -26.22 -0.15
CA LEU A 78 6.61 -25.02 -0.67
C LEU A 78 5.76 -25.35 -1.91
N GLU A 79 6.31 -26.16 -2.82
CA GLU A 79 5.60 -26.64 -4.00
C GLU A 79 4.36 -27.45 -3.63
N LYS A 80 4.46 -28.39 -2.67
CA LYS A 80 3.29 -29.15 -2.16
C LYS A 80 2.25 -28.26 -1.47
N MET A 81 2.69 -27.24 -0.73
CA MET A 81 1.79 -26.26 -0.10
C MET A 81 1.08 -25.37 -1.12
N LEU A 82 1.73 -25.08 -2.24
CA LEU A 82 1.10 -24.33 -3.32
C LEU A 82 0.17 -25.25 -4.15
N GLN A 83 0.57 -26.48 -4.44
CA GLN A 83 -0.24 -27.47 -5.19
C GLN A 83 -1.59 -27.78 -4.55
N SER A 84 -1.71 -27.70 -3.21
CA SER A 84 -2.99 -27.84 -2.51
C SER A 84 -3.95 -26.66 -2.71
N ARG A 85 -3.56 -25.64 -3.48
CA ARG A 85 -4.33 -24.44 -3.78
C ARG A 85 -4.49 -24.28 -5.30
N PRO A 86 -5.55 -24.84 -5.90
CA PRO A 86 -5.77 -24.81 -7.35
C PRO A 86 -5.76 -23.39 -7.94
N ALA A 87 -6.28 -22.41 -7.20
CA ALA A 87 -6.29 -21.00 -7.58
C ALA A 87 -4.88 -20.37 -7.76
N LEU A 88 -3.83 -21.00 -7.24
CA LEU A 88 -2.45 -20.51 -7.32
C LEU A 88 -1.59 -21.30 -8.32
N THR A 89 -2.21 -22.12 -9.17
CA THR A 89 -1.47 -22.99 -10.12
C THR A 89 -0.68 -22.18 -11.15
N GLN A 90 -1.27 -21.11 -11.68
CA GLN A 90 -0.58 -20.21 -12.60
C GLN A 90 0.58 -19.48 -11.91
N LEU A 91 0.35 -18.99 -10.69
CA LEU A 91 1.39 -18.38 -9.85
C LEU A 91 2.56 -19.35 -9.59
N GLN A 92 2.28 -20.63 -9.36
CA GLN A 92 3.33 -21.65 -9.20
C GLN A 92 4.17 -21.84 -10.45
N GLN A 93 3.54 -21.87 -11.62
CA GLN A 93 4.27 -22.00 -12.89
C GLN A 93 5.18 -20.77 -13.09
N GLU A 94 4.64 -19.56 -12.91
CA GLU A 94 5.40 -18.31 -13.03
C GLU A 94 6.61 -18.28 -12.06
N ILE A 95 6.44 -18.71 -10.80
CA ILE A 95 7.54 -18.78 -9.82
C ILE A 95 8.56 -19.87 -10.17
N ARG A 96 8.13 -21.02 -10.70
CA ARG A 96 9.03 -22.13 -11.07
C ARG A 96 10.00 -21.77 -12.19
N HIS A 97 9.63 -20.84 -13.07
CA HIS A 97 10.50 -20.36 -14.13
C HIS A 97 11.48 -19.28 -13.66
N LYS A 98 11.40 -18.84 -12.40
CA LYS A 98 12.40 -17.93 -11.81
C LYS A 98 13.59 -18.74 -11.30
N ASP A 99 14.78 -18.27 -11.64
CA ASP A 99 16.05 -18.78 -11.13
C ASP A 99 16.47 -18.15 -9.80
N ALA A 100 15.61 -17.31 -9.23
CA ALA A 100 15.74 -16.71 -7.91
C ALA A 100 14.38 -16.46 -7.26
N LEU A 101 14.32 -16.62 -5.94
CA LEU A 101 13.12 -16.32 -5.16
C LEU A 101 13.26 -15.00 -4.44
N TRP A 102 12.27 -14.12 -4.62
CA TRP A 102 12.17 -12.86 -3.89
C TRP A 102 10.76 -12.74 -3.31
N ARG A 103 10.67 -12.55 -2.00
CA ARG A 103 9.40 -12.69 -1.28
C ARG A 103 8.32 -11.67 -1.71
N PRO A 104 8.60 -10.35 -1.80
CA PRO A 104 7.62 -9.40 -2.30
C PRO A 104 7.06 -9.78 -3.67
N TYR A 105 7.89 -10.28 -4.59
CA TYR A 105 7.41 -10.77 -5.88
C TYR A 105 6.32 -11.84 -5.72
N ALA A 106 6.57 -12.90 -4.95
CA ALA A 106 5.58 -13.95 -4.78
C ALA A 106 4.30 -13.46 -4.09
N GLU A 107 4.43 -12.62 -3.06
CA GLU A 107 3.29 -12.07 -2.31
C GLU A 107 2.43 -11.16 -3.18
N TRP A 108 3.04 -10.17 -3.84
CA TRP A 108 2.32 -9.22 -4.70
C TRP A 108 1.77 -9.87 -5.96
N LEU A 109 2.48 -10.81 -6.57
CA LEU A 109 1.99 -11.53 -7.74
C LEU A 109 0.74 -12.35 -7.40
N GLY A 110 0.69 -12.95 -6.21
CA GLY A 110 -0.50 -13.62 -5.69
C GLY A 110 -1.66 -12.66 -5.43
N LEU A 111 -1.38 -11.47 -4.89
CA LEU A 111 -2.40 -10.44 -4.66
C LEU A 111 -2.94 -9.86 -5.98
N ILE A 112 -2.07 -9.51 -6.93
CA ILE A 112 -2.42 -8.97 -8.24
C ILE A 112 -3.14 -10.02 -9.10
N GLY A 113 -2.77 -11.29 -8.96
CA GLY A 113 -3.44 -12.42 -9.64
C GLY A 113 -4.78 -12.83 -9.01
N SER A 114 -5.17 -12.23 -7.88
CA SER A 114 -6.49 -12.42 -7.28
C SER A 114 -7.54 -11.53 -7.95
N PRO A 115 -8.85 -11.68 -7.65
CA PRO A 115 -9.92 -10.80 -8.16
C PRO A 115 -9.87 -9.35 -7.62
N LEU A 116 -8.68 -8.83 -7.31
CA LEU A 116 -8.46 -7.50 -6.77
C LEU A 116 -8.68 -6.41 -7.82
N PHE A 117 -8.17 -6.62 -9.03
CA PHE A 117 -8.46 -5.79 -10.20
C PHE A 117 -9.51 -6.46 -11.07
N ASN A 118 -10.40 -5.66 -11.62
CA ASN A 118 -11.45 -6.07 -12.55
C ASN A 118 -10.95 -6.05 -13.99
N SER A 119 -10.03 -5.13 -14.31
CA SER A 119 -9.52 -4.94 -15.66
C SER A 119 -8.15 -5.58 -15.85
N LYS A 120 -8.01 -6.36 -16.94
CA LYS A 120 -6.73 -6.96 -17.35
C LYS A 120 -5.58 -5.95 -17.52
N PRO A 121 -5.79 -4.74 -18.09
CA PRO A 121 -4.73 -3.73 -18.18
C PRO A 121 -4.10 -3.34 -16.83
N CYS A 122 -4.89 -3.30 -15.75
CA CYS A 122 -4.37 -3.04 -14.40
C CYS A 122 -3.45 -4.16 -13.92
N VAL A 123 -3.89 -5.41 -14.10
CA VAL A 123 -3.11 -6.61 -13.76
C VAL A 123 -1.79 -6.62 -14.53
N ASP A 124 -1.85 -6.40 -15.84
CA ASP A 124 -0.67 -6.43 -16.72
C ASP A 124 0.31 -5.31 -16.36
N TYR A 125 -0.16 -4.10 -16.08
CA TYR A 125 0.68 -2.98 -15.63
C TYR A 125 1.44 -3.31 -14.33
N TRP A 126 0.75 -3.79 -13.31
CA TRP A 126 1.39 -4.08 -12.03
C TRP A 126 2.29 -5.31 -12.09
N LYS A 127 1.95 -6.32 -12.91
CA LYS A 127 2.85 -7.46 -13.18
C LYS A 127 4.15 -7.00 -13.85
N ASP A 128 4.08 -6.11 -14.85
CA ASP A 128 5.26 -5.55 -15.52
C ASP A 128 6.20 -4.84 -14.53
N LYS A 129 5.65 -3.99 -13.65
CA LYS A 129 6.46 -3.30 -12.62
C LYS A 129 7.06 -4.26 -11.61
N LEU A 130 6.31 -5.28 -11.19
CA LEU A 130 6.80 -6.29 -10.28
C LEU A 130 7.91 -7.15 -10.89
N GLU A 131 7.81 -7.48 -12.18
CA GLU A 131 8.84 -8.17 -12.95
C GLU A 131 10.11 -7.33 -13.10
N THR A 132 9.95 -6.05 -13.42
CA THR A 132 11.05 -5.10 -13.49
C THR A 132 11.78 -5.00 -12.14
N GLU A 133 11.04 -4.97 -11.02
CA GLU A 133 11.66 -4.92 -9.69
C GLU A 133 12.34 -6.24 -9.33
N TRP A 134 11.76 -7.38 -9.71
CA TRP A 134 12.41 -8.68 -9.53
C TRP A 134 13.73 -8.76 -10.28
N HIS A 135 13.77 -8.31 -11.53
CA HIS A 135 15.01 -8.27 -12.31
C HIS A 135 16.04 -7.34 -11.65
N LEU A 136 15.61 -6.15 -11.24
CA LEU A 136 16.46 -5.20 -10.52
C LEU A 136 17.04 -5.81 -9.23
N ALA A 137 16.20 -6.38 -8.38
CA ALA A 137 16.56 -6.92 -7.06
C ALA A 137 17.36 -8.22 -7.13
N CYS A 138 17.05 -9.10 -8.09
CA CYS A 138 17.61 -10.45 -8.15
C CYS A 138 18.73 -10.61 -9.18
N LYS A 139 18.82 -9.71 -10.18
CA LYS A 139 19.83 -9.79 -11.25
C LYS A 139 20.82 -8.64 -11.22
N LEU A 140 20.33 -7.40 -11.24
CA LEU A 140 21.21 -6.24 -11.44
C LEU A 140 21.96 -5.86 -10.16
N LEU A 141 21.23 -5.71 -9.05
CA LEU A 141 21.82 -5.24 -7.79
C LEU A 141 22.78 -6.25 -7.14
N PRO A 142 22.54 -7.57 -7.21
CA PRO A 142 23.52 -8.56 -6.73
C PRO A 142 24.83 -8.58 -7.52
N CYS A 143 24.80 -8.18 -8.80
CA CYS A 143 26.00 -8.10 -9.64
C CYS A 143 26.79 -6.79 -9.45
N ALA A 144 26.22 -5.79 -8.77
CA ALA A 144 26.89 -4.51 -8.54
C ALA A 144 27.94 -4.62 -7.40
N PRO A 145 29.20 -4.24 -7.64
CA PRO A 145 30.33 -4.56 -6.76
C PRO A 145 30.44 -3.71 -5.48
N SER A 146 29.72 -2.58 -5.40
CA SER A 146 29.77 -1.65 -4.26
C SER A 146 28.41 -1.01 -4.01
N GLY A 147 28.26 -0.40 -2.83
CA GLY A 147 27.08 0.41 -2.49
C GLY A 147 26.86 1.56 -3.46
N ALA A 148 27.93 2.27 -3.85
CA ALA A 148 27.86 3.29 -4.90
C ALA A 148 27.38 2.72 -6.26
N ALA A 149 27.89 1.54 -6.67
CA ALA A 149 27.43 0.91 -7.91
C ALA A 149 25.95 0.48 -7.82
N LYS A 150 25.50 -0.04 -6.68
CA LYS A 150 24.10 -0.37 -6.44
C LYS A 150 23.20 0.88 -6.49
N LEU A 151 23.66 1.99 -5.91
CA LEU A 151 22.93 3.26 -5.97
C LEU A 151 22.81 3.79 -7.40
N ALA A 152 23.88 3.66 -8.20
CA ALA A 152 23.85 4.02 -9.62
C ALA A 152 22.85 3.17 -10.40
N VAL A 153 22.81 1.85 -10.15
CA VAL A 153 21.81 0.94 -10.73
C VAL A 153 20.39 1.33 -10.31
N LEU A 154 20.17 1.72 -9.05
CA LEU A 154 18.87 2.19 -8.58
C LEU A 154 18.44 3.49 -9.24
N ALA A 155 19.34 4.48 -9.33
CA ALA A 155 19.07 5.77 -9.95
C ALA A 155 18.75 5.64 -11.45
N ALA A 156 19.47 4.75 -12.14
CA ALA A 156 19.27 4.46 -13.56
C ALA A 156 18.02 3.60 -13.83
N SER A 157 17.40 3.00 -12.81
CA SER A 157 16.20 2.19 -13.00
C SER A 157 15.00 3.04 -13.43
N THR A 158 14.21 2.52 -14.37
CA THR A 158 12.91 3.10 -14.72
C THR A 158 11.95 3.14 -13.54
N LEU A 159 12.10 2.24 -12.57
CA LEU A 159 11.26 2.21 -11.36
C LEU A 159 11.42 3.43 -10.46
N ALA A 160 12.57 4.10 -10.48
CA ALA A 160 12.76 5.33 -9.72
C ALA A 160 11.81 6.44 -10.20
N GLU A 161 11.43 6.42 -11.47
CA GLU A 161 10.50 7.36 -12.09
C GLU A 161 9.06 6.82 -12.08
N ASP A 162 8.88 5.54 -12.40
CA ASP A 162 7.56 4.90 -12.46
C ASP A 162 6.90 4.75 -11.09
N LEU A 163 7.66 4.34 -10.07
CA LEU A 163 7.13 3.99 -8.74
C LEU A 163 7.59 4.95 -7.64
N GLY A 164 8.79 5.50 -7.78
CA GLY A 164 9.37 6.45 -6.83
C GLY A 164 8.62 7.78 -6.75
N THR A 165 9.09 8.61 -5.82
CA THR A 165 8.73 10.03 -5.74
C THR A 165 9.30 10.82 -6.93
N PRO A 166 8.67 11.94 -7.35
CA PRO A 166 9.11 12.70 -8.53
C PRO A 166 10.59 13.07 -8.55
N SER A 167 11.19 13.41 -7.40
CA SER A 167 12.62 13.73 -7.32
C SER A 167 13.50 12.60 -6.76
N SER A 168 12.99 11.36 -6.72
CA SER A 168 13.75 10.17 -6.29
C SER A 168 15.06 10.01 -7.06
N ARG A 169 15.02 9.95 -8.40
CA ARG A 169 16.21 9.82 -9.25
C ARG A 169 17.24 10.92 -8.95
N ALA A 170 16.81 12.18 -8.95
CA ALA A 170 17.67 13.32 -8.70
C ALA A 170 18.33 13.27 -7.31
N ARG A 171 17.61 12.82 -6.27
CA ARG A 171 18.18 12.64 -4.92
C ARG A 171 19.21 11.51 -4.87
N LEU A 172 18.96 10.38 -5.54
CA LEU A 172 19.92 9.28 -5.60
C LEU A 172 21.18 9.69 -6.36
N GLU A 173 21.04 10.45 -7.45
CA GLU A 173 22.16 11.02 -8.23
C GLU A 173 22.96 12.05 -7.43
N ALA A 174 22.29 12.94 -6.70
CA ALA A 174 22.94 13.90 -5.82
C ALA A 174 23.74 13.18 -4.72
N LEU A 175 23.18 12.12 -4.14
CA LEU A 175 23.86 11.32 -3.13
C LEU A 175 25.07 10.56 -3.71
N LEU A 176 24.98 10.04 -4.94
CA LEU A 176 26.11 9.46 -5.67
C LEU A 176 27.25 10.48 -5.86
N ALA A 177 26.90 11.73 -6.20
CA ALA A 177 27.86 12.80 -6.43
C ALA A 177 28.64 13.19 -5.16
N SER A 178 28.09 12.94 -3.97
CA SER A 178 28.73 13.20 -2.68
C SER A 178 29.92 12.29 -2.37
N LYS A 179 30.17 11.24 -3.18
CA LYS A 179 31.33 10.32 -3.07
C LYS A 179 31.55 9.75 -1.66
N LEU A 180 30.46 9.45 -0.95
CA LEU A 180 30.50 8.79 0.35
C LEU A 180 30.99 7.34 0.21
N ASP A 181 31.63 6.82 1.25
CA ASP A 181 31.87 5.38 1.34
C ASP A 181 30.55 4.59 1.52
N ASP A 182 30.57 3.28 1.29
CA ASP A 182 29.36 2.44 1.30
C ASP A 182 28.62 2.45 2.65
N HIS A 183 29.33 2.62 3.77
CA HIS A 183 28.71 2.64 5.09
C HIS A 183 28.02 3.99 5.35
N ALA A 184 28.71 5.08 5.06
CA ALA A 184 28.17 6.43 5.14
C ALA A 184 27.00 6.61 4.16
N LEU A 185 27.08 6.04 2.96
CA LEU A 185 26.04 6.10 1.94
C LEU A 185 24.71 5.50 2.41
N THR A 186 24.75 4.32 3.03
CA THR A 186 23.54 3.59 3.47
C THR A 186 22.93 4.08 4.77
N SER A 187 23.70 4.78 5.58
CA SER A 187 23.24 5.43 6.80
C SER A 187 22.85 6.89 6.56
N HIS A 188 23.13 7.44 5.38
CA HIS A 188 22.78 8.82 5.03
C HIS A 188 21.27 9.05 5.06
N ALA A 189 20.85 10.16 5.67
CA ALA A 189 19.43 10.51 5.81
C ALA A 189 18.72 10.57 4.45
N ASP A 190 19.32 11.19 3.44
CA ASP A 190 18.71 11.28 2.10
C ASP A 190 18.46 9.92 1.44
N PHE A 191 19.35 8.95 1.66
CA PHE A 191 19.11 7.59 1.19
C PHE A 191 17.89 6.99 1.91
N VAL A 192 17.89 7.07 3.24
CA VAL A 192 16.81 6.53 4.08
C VAL A 192 15.46 7.14 3.73
N HIS A 193 15.41 8.47 3.70
CA HIS A 193 14.21 9.25 3.39
C HIS A 193 13.70 8.95 1.99
N THR A 194 14.57 8.90 0.98
CA THR A 194 14.17 8.59 -0.40
C THR A 194 13.54 7.21 -0.50
N ARG A 195 14.13 6.18 0.13
CA ARG A 195 13.59 4.81 0.05
C ARG A 195 12.27 4.65 0.79
N LEU A 196 12.12 5.30 1.94
CA LEU A 196 10.84 5.33 2.67
C LEU A 196 9.77 6.03 1.84
N ALA A 197 10.08 7.20 1.29
CA ALA A 197 9.17 7.97 0.46
C ALA A 197 8.73 7.19 -0.79
N ASP A 198 9.67 6.54 -1.49
CA ASP A 198 9.39 5.73 -2.67
C ASP A 198 8.47 4.53 -2.36
N SER A 199 8.66 3.89 -1.21
CA SER A 199 7.81 2.77 -0.77
C SER A 199 6.38 3.24 -0.52
N VAL A 200 6.20 4.39 0.13
CA VAL A 200 4.87 4.96 0.39
C VAL A 200 4.22 5.48 -0.90
N ALA A 201 5.00 6.10 -1.79
CA ALA A 201 4.56 6.52 -3.12
C ALA A 201 4.04 5.34 -3.94
N THR A 202 4.74 4.20 -3.90
CA THR A 202 4.32 2.97 -4.59
C THR A 202 2.96 2.47 -4.09
N LEU A 203 2.72 2.50 -2.77
CA LEU A 203 1.41 2.15 -2.20
C LEU A 203 0.30 3.11 -2.62
N LEU A 204 0.58 4.42 -2.66
CA LEU A 204 -0.39 5.42 -3.12
C LEU A 204 -0.71 5.27 -4.60
N ARG A 205 0.31 5.00 -5.43
CA ARG A 205 0.13 4.66 -6.85
C ARG A 205 -0.74 3.42 -7.00
N PHE A 206 -0.48 2.37 -6.23
CA PHE A 206 -1.32 1.15 -6.23
C PHE A 206 -2.78 1.45 -5.85
N ALA A 207 -2.99 2.25 -4.81
CA ALA A 207 -4.33 2.70 -4.40
C ALA A 207 -5.04 3.53 -5.50
N ALA A 208 -4.31 4.36 -6.23
CA ALA A 208 -4.85 5.13 -7.36
C ALA A 208 -5.37 4.21 -8.48
N TRP A 209 -4.61 3.17 -8.83
CA TRP A 209 -5.06 2.18 -9.82
C TRP A 209 -6.29 1.39 -9.35
N LEU A 210 -6.33 0.96 -8.09
CA LEU A 210 -7.51 0.29 -7.52
C LEU A 210 -8.74 1.19 -7.60
N THR A 211 -8.56 2.47 -7.30
CA THR A 211 -9.65 3.46 -7.36
C THR A 211 -10.11 3.66 -8.81
N ALA A 212 -9.18 3.82 -9.75
CA ALA A 212 -9.51 4.02 -11.16
C ALA A 212 -10.26 2.82 -11.74
N ASP A 213 -9.78 1.61 -11.46
CA ASP A 213 -10.41 0.36 -11.89
C ASP A 213 -11.83 0.19 -11.31
N ALA A 214 -12.02 0.49 -10.03
CA ALA A 214 -13.33 0.45 -9.39
C ALA A 214 -14.30 1.53 -9.92
N VAL A 215 -13.79 2.71 -10.26
CA VAL A 215 -14.58 3.80 -10.83
C VAL A 215 -15.02 3.46 -12.26
N VAL A 216 -14.13 2.93 -13.09
CA VAL A 216 -14.46 2.51 -14.47
C VAL A 216 -15.51 1.39 -14.46
N LEU A 217 -15.42 0.45 -13.51
CA LEU A 217 -16.44 -0.59 -13.34
C LEU A 217 -17.82 -0.02 -12.98
N ASN A 218 -17.87 1.13 -12.31
CA ASN A 218 -19.10 1.77 -11.86
C ASN A 218 -19.37 3.04 -12.67
N GLU A 219 -19.96 2.90 -13.87
CA GLU A 219 -20.28 4.02 -14.78
C GLU A 219 -21.03 5.18 -14.12
N ALA A 220 -21.85 4.92 -13.10
CA ALA A 220 -22.53 5.95 -12.32
C ALA A 220 -21.57 6.88 -11.54
N LEU A 221 -20.43 6.36 -11.06
CA LEU A 221 -19.39 7.16 -10.41
C LEU A 221 -18.64 8.06 -11.40
N MET A 222 -18.56 7.65 -12.68
CA MET A 222 -17.98 8.48 -13.75
C MET A 222 -18.90 9.65 -14.15
N GLN A 223 -20.22 9.48 -14.04
CA GLN A 223 -21.21 10.47 -14.50
C GLN A 223 -21.61 11.51 -13.46
N GLN A 224 -21.37 11.27 -12.16
CA GLN A 224 -21.78 12.17 -11.06
C GLN A 224 -20.79 13.31 -10.76
N GLY A 225 -19.60 13.32 -11.34
CA GLY A 225 -18.59 14.34 -11.05
C GLY A 225 -18.78 15.62 -11.85
N SER A 226 -19.00 16.75 -11.16
CA SER A 226 -18.52 18.04 -11.70
C SER A 226 -16.99 17.96 -11.89
N VAL A 227 -16.41 18.78 -12.76
CA VAL A 227 -14.98 18.71 -13.15
C VAL A 227 -14.02 18.67 -11.93
N GLU A 228 -14.40 19.29 -10.81
CA GLU A 228 -13.63 19.32 -9.55
C GLU A 228 -13.69 17.99 -8.75
N ASP A 229 -14.68 17.14 -8.98
CA ASP A 229 -14.89 15.84 -8.30
C ASP A 229 -14.48 14.63 -9.15
N SER A 230 -13.78 14.86 -10.26
CA SER A 230 -13.34 13.84 -11.21
C SER A 230 -12.30 12.85 -10.67
N GLN A 231 -11.72 13.10 -9.49
CA GLN A 231 -10.64 12.31 -8.91
C GLN A 231 -10.95 11.96 -7.46
N PRO A 232 -11.51 10.76 -7.20
CA PRO A 232 -11.87 10.34 -5.86
C PRO A 232 -10.66 10.34 -4.92
N LEU A 233 -10.93 10.46 -3.63
CA LEU A 233 -9.95 10.42 -2.54
C LEU A 233 -8.92 11.56 -2.47
N ILE A 234 -8.70 12.33 -3.55
CA ILE A 234 -7.74 13.46 -3.59
C ILE A 234 -7.99 14.48 -2.50
N ARG A 235 -9.26 14.81 -2.28
CA ARG A 235 -9.65 15.79 -1.26
C ARG A 235 -9.12 15.43 0.13
N TRP A 236 -8.93 14.14 0.42
CA TRP A 236 -8.40 13.69 1.70
C TRP A 236 -6.89 13.54 1.72
N LEU A 237 -6.16 13.74 0.63
CA LEU A 237 -4.69 13.70 0.68
C LEU A 237 -4.14 14.80 1.61
N PRO A 238 -3.13 14.50 2.44
CA PRO A 238 -2.43 15.52 3.23
C PRO A 238 -1.83 16.59 2.31
N ARG A 239 -2.07 17.86 2.65
CA ARG A 239 -1.54 19.03 1.95
C ARG A 239 -0.91 19.97 2.97
N LEU A 240 0.16 20.66 2.57
CA LEU A 240 0.66 21.80 3.33
C LEU A 240 -0.39 22.92 3.27
N THR A 241 -0.68 23.53 4.42
CA THR A 241 -1.59 24.68 4.47
C THR A 241 -0.82 25.96 4.08
N SER A 242 -1.48 27.11 4.19
CA SER A 242 -0.81 28.40 4.04
C SER A 242 0.31 28.61 5.06
N ASP A 243 0.26 27.90 6.20
CA ASP A 243 1.39 27.79 7.11
C ASP A 243 2.23 26.56 6.72
N PRO A 244 3.48 26.72 6.29
CA PRO A 244 4.33 25.62 5.86
C PRO A 244 4.70 24.63 6.99
N SER A 245 4.39 24.97 8.25
CA SER A 245 4.54 24.06 9.39
C SER A 245 3.29 23.25 9.70
N GLU A 246 2.16 23.56 9.06
CA GLU A 246 0.88 22.90 9.30
C GLU A 246 0.43 22.06 8.10
N TRP A 247 -0.14 20.90 8.44
CA TRP A 247 -0.72 19.97 7.47
C TRP A 247 -2.24 19.99 7.58
N SER A 248 -2.92 19.76 6.46
CA SER A 248 -4.36 19.52 6.45
C SER A 248 -4.73 18.32 7.33
N ASN A 249 -6.01 18.23 7.70
CA ASN A 249 -6.53 17.12 8.50
C ASN A 249 -7.42 16.20 7.65
N PRO A 250 -6.86 15.26 6.87
CA PRO A 250 -7.60 14.29 6.05
C PRO A 250 -8.83 13.68 6.72
N LEU A 251 -8.66 13.22 7.97
CA LEU A 251 -9.71 12.53 8.69
C LEU A 251 -10.80 13.51 9.16
N GLY A 252 -10.42 14.73 9.54
CA GLY A 252 -11.36 15.81 9.82
C GLY A 252 -12.20 16.16 8.59
N GLU A 253 -11.54 16.41 7.45
CA GLU A 253 -12.21 16.71 6.17
C GLU A 253 -13.13 15.57 5.71
N CYS A 254 -12.76 14.31 5.96
CA CYS A 254 -13.62 13.16 5.69
C CYS A 254 -14.83 13.08 6.62
N ILE A 255 -14.68 13.38 7.91
CA ILE A 255 -15.79 13.40 8.86
C ILE A 255 -16.74 14.56 8.52
N GLU A 256 -16.23 15.73 8.16
CA GLU A 256 -17.05 16.86 7.67
C GLU A 256 -17.81 16.53 6.38
N HIS A 257 -17.21 15.72 5.50
CA HIS A 257 -17.93 15.18 4.36
C HIS A 257 -19.11 14.29 4.79
N PHE A 258 -18.94 13.43 5.80
CA PHE A 258 -20.01 12.60 6.34
C PHE A 258 -21.11 13.41 7.03
N VAL A 259 -20.74 14.48 7.74
CA VAL A 259 -21.70 15.45 8.31
C VAL A 259 -22.61 15.99 7.20
N ARG A 260 -22.03 16.44 6.07
CA ARG A 260 -22.78 16.96 4.92
C ARG A 260 -23.66 15.90 4.27
N LEU A 261 -23.14 14.70 4.01
CA LEU A 261 -23.89 13.60 3.41
C LEU A 261 -25.12 13.22 4.26
N ALA A 262 -24.94 13.12 5.58
CA ALA A 262 -26.00 12.75 6.51
C ALA A 262 -26.98 13.90 6.82
N GLY A 263 -26.77 15.10 6.26
CA GLY A 263 -27.57 16.28 6.56
C GLY A 263 -27.50 16.71 8.02
N CYS A 264 -26.35 16.49 8.68
CA CYS A 264 -26.09 16.92 10.04
C CYS A 264 -25.60 18.38 10.07
N SER A 265 -25.88 19.12 11.14
CA SER A 265 -25.41 20.50 11.32
C SER A 265 -23.91 20.58 11.60
N ASP A 266 -23.37 19.61 12.34
CA ASP A 266 -21.98 19.54 12.75
C ASP A 266 -21.56 18.09 13.12
N THR A 267 -20.31 17.93 13.55
CA THR A 267 -19.76 16.66 14.04
C THR A 267 -20.46 16.14 15.31
N ALA A 268 -21.01 17.01 16.15
CA ALA A 268 -21.71 16.60 17.36
C ALA A 268 -23.06 15.92 17.02
N ALA A 269 -23.79 16.50 16.07
CA ALA A 269 -25.01 15.92 15.50
C ALA A 269 -24.73 14.59 14.77
N LEU A 270 -23.58 14.46 14.09
CA LEU A 270 -23.16 13.17 13.52
C LEU A 270 -22.89 12.13 14.62
N GLY A 271 -22.33 12.53 15.76
CA GLY A 271 -22.16 11.66 16.93
C GLY A 271 -23.50 11.18 17.52
N GLU A 272 -24.50 12.07 17.55
CA GLU A 272 -25.87 11.72 17.97
C GLU A 272 -26.54 10.73 17.01
N LEU A 273 -26.39 10.95 15.69
CA LEU A 273 -26.87 10.04 14.66
C LEU A 273 -26.26 8.65 14.84
N TRP A 274 -24.94 8.58 15.03
CA TRP A 274 -24.25 7.32 15.23
C TRP A 274 -24.71 6.59 16.51
N ALA A 275 -24.87 7.31 17.62
CA ALA A 275 -25.39 6.73 18.86
C ALA A 275 -26.85 6.22 18.71
N GLN A 276 -27.67 6.93 17.94
CA GLN A 276 -29.04 6.51 17.64
C GLN A 276 -29.08 5.23 16.79
N HIS A 277 -28.21 5.11 15.79
CA HIS A 277 -28.07 3.89 14.99
C HIS A 277 -27.67 2.69 15.85
N GLU A 278 -26.68 2.85 16.74
CA GLU A 278 -26.29 1.78 17.65
C GLU A 278 -27.42 1.37 18.61
N TYR A 279 -28.22 2.33 19.07
CA TYR A 279 -29.39 2.05 19.91
C TYR A 279 -30.44 1.21 19.18
N GLN A 280 -30.70 1.50 17.91
CA GLN A 280 -31.60 0.72 17.06
C GLN A 280 -31.09 -0.71 16.81
N GLN A 281 -29.77 -0.93 16.93
CA GLN A 281 -29.11 -2.24 16.87
C GLN A 281 -29.07 -2.95 18.23
N GLY A 282 -29.80 -2.45 19.24
CA GLY A 282 -29.89 -3.07 20.58
C GLY A 282 -28.73 -2.74 21.53
N LYS A 283 -27.87 -1.75 21.20
CA LYS A 283 -26.80 -1.28 22.09
C LYS A 283 -27.28 -0.12 22.98
N VAL A 284 -26.45 0.26 23.95
CA VAL A 284 -26.71 1.45 24.79
C VAL A 284 -26.56 2.73 23.95
N ARG A 285 -27.54 3.64 24.06
CA ARG A 285 -27.49 4.95 23.41
C ARG A 285 -26.51 5.89 24.13
N ASP A 286 -25.24 5.85 23.75
CA ASP A 286 -24.18 6.66 24.37
C ASP A 286 -23.71 7.79 23.43
N ILE A 287 -24.47 8.88 23.42
CA ILE A 287 -24.20 10.08 22.60
C ILE A 287 -22.83 10.68 22.94
N THR A 288 -22.58 10.90 24.24
CA THR A 288 -21.36 11.57 24.73
C THR A 288 -20.11 10.80 24.31
N SER A 289 -20.15 9.47 24.36
CA SER A 289 -19.04 8.63 23.90
C SER A 289 -18.81 8.77 22.40
N LYS A 290 -19.84 8.75 21.56
CA LYS A 290 -19.68 8.92 20.10
C LYS A 290 -19.15 10.29 19.71
N GLN A 291 -19.68 11.36 20.31
CA GLN A 291 -19.17 12.71 20.10
C GLN A 291 -17.70 12.85 20.52
N ARG A 292 -17.33 12.24 21.66
CA ARG A 292 -15.93 12.20 22.12
C ARG A 292 -15.03 11.41 21.17
N LEU A 293 -15.49 10.25 20.68
CA LEU A 293 -14.73 9.43 19.73
C LEU A 293 -14.46 10.18 18.43
N LEU A 294 -15.47 10.83 17.84
CA LEU A 294 -15.27 11.65 16.64
C LEU A 294 -14.25 12.77 16.88
N ARG A 295 -14.32 13.46 18.03
CA ARG A 295 -13.35 14.49 18.41
C ARG A 295 -11.93 13.92 18.57
N ASP A 296 -11.81 12.78 19.25
CA ASP A 296 -10.53 12.09 19.45
C ASP A 296 -9.93 11.64 18.10
N TRP A 297 -10.78 11.20 17.17
CA TRP A 297 -10.38 10.86 15.80
C TRP A 297 -9.88 12.08 15.06
N ILE A 298 -10.63 13.19 15.04
CA ILE A 298 -10.24 14.44 14.38
C ILE A 298 -8.90 14.95 14.93
N ASN A 299 -8.75 15.00 16.24
CA ASN A 299 -7.53 15.50 16.90
C ASN A 299 -6.35 14.51 16.80
N GLY A 300 -6.63 13.23 16.55
CA GLY A 300 -5.62 12.18 16.43
C GLY A 300 -4.92 11.83 17.74
N GLY A 301 -5.59 12.00 18.88
CA GLY A 301 -5.00 11.86 20.22
C GLY A 301 -5.09 10.47 20.86
N LYS A 302 -6.00 9.58 20.42
CA LYS A 302 -6.24 8.26 21.07
C LYS A 302 -6.12 7.06 20.13
N GLY A 303 -5.15 7.11 19.23
CA GLY A 303 -4.88 6.01 18.29
C GLY A 303 -5.84 5.98 17.11
N ARG A 304 -5.78 4.87 16.36
CA ARG A 304 -6.50 4.71 15.09
C ARG A 304 -7.95 4.24 15.33
N PRO A 305 -8.93 4.74 14.56
CA PRO A 305 -10.29 4.21 14.51
C PRO A 305 -10.31 2.68 14.33
N SER A 306 -11.09 1.98 15.16
CA SER A 306 -11.29 0.54 14.98
C SER A 306 -12.23 0.26 13.81
N LEU A 307 -11.97 -0.80 13.05
CA LEU A 307 -12.76 -1.15 11.87
C LEU A 307 -14.26 -1.38 12.19
N THR A 308 -14.57 -1.86 13.39
CA THR A 308 -15.95 -1.99 13.87
C THR A 308 -16.63 -0.64 14.07
N SER A 309 -15.91 0.34 14.62
CA SER A 309 -16.42 1.70 14.81
C SER A 309 -16.56 2.43 13.48
N VAL A 310 -15.58 2.28 12.58
CA VAL A 310 -15.66 2.83 11.22
C VAL A 310 -16.88 2.28 10.48
N ARG A 311 -17.07 0.95 10.49
CA ARG A 311 -18.22 0.31 9.86
C ARG A 311 -19.54 0.81 10.46
N SER A 312 -19.64 0.86 11.78
CA SER A 312 -20.87 1.30 12.45
C SER A 312 -21.21 2.77 12.14
N LEU A 313 -20.21 3.65 12.04
CA LEU A 313 -20.42 5.03 11.60
C LEU A 313 -20.86 5.09 10.13
N ALA A 314 -20.21 4.32 9.25
CA ALA A 314 -20.56 4.27 7.83
C ALA A 314 -22.00 3.76 7.61
N GLU A 315 -22.44 2.76 8.36
CA GLU A 315 -23.83 2.28 8.35
C GLU A 315 -24.82 3.39 8.77
N ALA A 316 -24.52 4.11 9.85
CA ALA A 316 -25.38 5.21 10.32
C ALA A 316 -25.51 6.33 9.26
N VAL A 317 -24.39 6.68 8.60
CA VAL A 317 -24.35 7.71 7.54
C VAL A 317 -25.10 7.24 6.30
N ALA A 318 -24.86 6.01 5.82
CA ALA A 318 -25.53 5.46 4.65
C ALA A 318 -27.05 5.40 4.85
N MET A 319 -27.51 4.86 5.99
CA MET A 319 -28.94 4.78 6.30
C MET A 319 -29.60 6.16 6.34
N ARG A 320 -28.92 7.15 6.93
CA ARG A 320 -29.43 8.53 6.96
C ARG A 320 -29.47 9.15 5.58
N THR A 321 -28.44 8.95 4.77
CA THR A 321 -28.33 9.47 3.40
C THR A 321 -29.44 8.90 2.52
N ALA A 322 -29.64 7.58 2.55
CA ALA A 322 -30.73 6.92 1.84
C ALA A 322 -32.12 7.43 2.27
N ALA A 323 -32.34 7.63 3.57
CA ALA A 323 -33.59 8.19 4.08
C ALA A 323 -33.84 9.62 3.57
N LEU A 324 -32.80 10.46 3.51
CA LEU A 324 -32.89 11.82 2.94
C LEU A 324 -33.19 11.80 1.43
N GLN A 325 -32.75 10.76 0.73
CA GLN A 325 -33.03 10.54 -0.70
C GLN A 325 -34.38 9.84 -0.96
N GLY A 326 -35.14 9.50 0.08
CA GLY A 326 -36.42 8.78 -0.04
C GLY A 326 -36.28 7.31 -0.45
N ILE A 327 -35.11 6.71 -0.29
CA ILE A 327 -34.84 5.31 -0.63
C ILE A 327 -35.12 4.45 0.61
N ALA A 328 -36.31 3.84 0.64
CA ALA A 328 -36.82 3.12 1.82
C ALA A 328 -36.08 1.80 2.12
N ASP A 329 -35.50 1.16 1.10
CA ASP A 329 -34.90 -0.19 1.19
C ASP A 329 -33.44 -0.21 0.71
N SER A 330 -32.60 0.74 1.16
CA SER A 330 -31.16 0.62 0.93
C SER A 330 -30.61 -0.50 1.82
N GLN A 331 -30.63 -1.76 1.36
CA GLN A 331 -29.74 -2.81 1.85
C GLN A 331 -28.29 -2.52 1.40
N GLY A 332 -27.81 -1.32 1.69
CA GLY A 332 -26.71 -0.63 1.02
C GLY A 332 -25.33 -1.13 1.43
N GLY A 333 -25.02 -2.40 1.17
CA GLY A 333 -23.67 -2.93 1.42
C GLY A 333 -22.59 -2.13 0.69
N ARG A 334 -22.85 -1.74 -0.57
CA ARG A 334 -21.88 -1.01 -1.41
C ARG A 334 -21.60 0.42 -0.92
N GLU A 335 -22.63 1.15 -0.49
CA GLU A 335 -22.48 2.52 0.02
C GLU A 335 -21.75 2.53 1.36
N VAL A 336 -22.11 1.61 2.26
CA VAL A 336 -21.40 1.41 3.53
C VAL A 336 -19.94 1.07 3.30
N ASP A 337 -19.65 0.20 2.32
CA ASP A 337 -18.28 -0.16 1.96
C ASP A 337 -17.49 1.03 1.40
N ALA A 338 -18.11 1.85 0.54
CA ALA A 338 -17.48 3.06 0.01
C ALA A 338 -17.14 4.06 1.13
N LEU A 339 -18.11 4.38 2.01
CA LEU A 339 -17.89 5.27 3.15
C LEU A 339 -16.80 4.72 4.09
N ARG A 340 -16.82 3.41 4.38
CA ARG A 340 -15.79 2.75 5.18
C ARG A 340 -14.40 2.91 4.54
N GLN A 341 -14.29 2.70 3.23
CA GLN A 341 -13.03 2.85 2.50
C GLN A 341 -12.53 4.30 2.49
N MET A 342 -13.42 5.28 2.32
CA MET A 342 -13.06 6.71 2.38
C MET A 342 -12.46 7.08 3.74
N LEU A 343 -13.14 6.72 4.83
CA LEU A 343 -12.66 7.03 6.17
C LEU A 343 -11.35 6.29 6.48
N HIS A 344 -11.24 5.03 6.05
CA HIS A 344 -10.03 4.24 6.23
C HIS A 344 -8.84 4.78 5.45
N PHE A 345 -9.06 5.26 4.21
CA PHE A 345 -8.05 5.93 3.41
C PHE A 345 -7.58 7.23 4.08
N ALA A 346 -8.52 8.11 4.46
CA ALA A 346 -8.24 9.38 5.14
C ALA A 346 -7.46 9.20 6.45
N GLU A 347 -7.80 8.14 7.19
CA GLU A 347 -7.11 7.76 8.41
C GLU A 347 -5.68 7.27 8.13
N THR A 348 -5.53 6.36 7.15
CA THR A 348 -4.25 5.74 6.82
C THR A 348 -3.24 6.76 6.28
N ILE A 349 -3.65 7.64 5.37
CA ILE A 349 -2.75 8.68 4.82
C ILE A 349 -2.32 9.69 5.87
N ARG A 350 -3.21 10.04 6.82
CA ARG A 350 -2.83 10.85 7.98
C ARG A 350 -1.83 10.13 8.88
N PHE A 351 -2.03 8.84 9.13
CA PHE A 351 -1.07 8.03 9.88
C PHE A 351 0.31 7.99 9.20
N LEU A 352 0.35 7.71 7.89
CA LEU A 352 1.58 7.70 7.11
C LEU A 352 2.29 9.06 7.12
N GLN A 353 1.54 10.16 7.01
CA GLN A 353 2.08 11.51 7.10
C GLN A 353 2.74 11.76 8.46
N LYS A 354 2.07 11.42 9.57
CA LYS A 354 2.64 11.55 10.92
C LYS A 354 3.87 10.68 11.12
N GLU A 355 3.87 9.46 10.61
CA GLU A 355 5.02 8.56 10.70
C GLU A 355 6.22 9.06 9.89
N MET A 356 6.00 9.60 8.68
CA MET A 356 7.07 10.21 7.89
C MET A 356 7.67 11.44 8.59
N LEU A 357 6.84 12.30 9.19
CA LEU A 357 7.34 13.41 10.02
C LEU A 357 8.14 12.91 11.23
N ARG A 358 7.62 11.89 11.94
CA ARG A 358 8.30 11.28 13.10
C ARG A 358 9.66 10.69 12.74
N LEU A 359 9.80 10.19 11.51
CA LEU A 359 11.04 9.65 10.96
C LEU A 359 11.99 10.73 10.40
N GLY A 360 11.59 12.01 10.46
CA GLY A 360 12.44 13.15 10.07
C GLY A 360 12.42 13.49 8.58
N LEU A 361 11.45 12.98 7.81
CA LEU A 361 11.36 13.31 6.39
C LEU A 361 11.00 14.80 6.21
N PRO A 362 11.68 15.51 5.29
CA PRO A 362 11.34 16.88 4.96
C PRO A 362 9.90 17.03 4.47
N ALA A 363 9.24 18.14 4.84
CA ALA A 363 7.84 18.39 4.47
C ALA A 363 7.61 18.38 2.95
N GLN A 364 8.57 18.90 2.18
CA GLN A 364 8.50 18.89 0.71
C GLN A 364 8.50 17.46 0.15
N LEU A 365 9.32 16.57 0.71
CA LEU A 365 9.35 15.15 0.30
C LEU A 365 8.04 14.44 0.66
N ILE A 366 7.48 14.72 1.83
CA ILE A 366 6.16 14.19 2.20
C ILE A 366 5.09 14.69 1.22
N GLY A 367 5.14 15.96 0.81
CA GLY A 367 4.24 16.52 -0.20
C GLY A 367 4.37 15.83 -1.55
N GLU A 368 5.60 15.53 -1.97
CA GLU A 368 5.89 14.73 -3.18
C GLU A 368 5.29 13.33 -3.13
N VAL A 369 5.34 12.67 -1.97
CA VAL A 369 4.72 11.34 -1.82
C VAL A 369 3.23 11.42 -2.12
N PHE A 370 2.51 12.37 -1.52
CA PHE A 370 1.07 12.49 -1.70
C PHE A 370 0.67 13.03 -3.08
N SER A 371 1.54 13.79 -3.76
CA SER A 371 1.29 14.27 -5.12
C SER A 371 1.36 13.18 -6.20
N THR A 372 1.85 11.98 -5.86
CA THR A 372 1.85 10.84 -6.80
C THR A 372 0.46 10.29 -7.10
N TYR A 373 -0.46 10.31 -6.13
CA TYR A 373 -1.80 9.74 -6.29
C TYR A 373 -2.60 10.38 -7.44
N PRO A 374 -2.76 11.72 -7.52
CA PRO A 374 -3.50 12.36 -8.61
C PRO A 374 -2.93 12.10 -9.99
N GLN A 375 -1.61 12.04 -10.11
CA GLN A 375 -0.92 11.79 -11.38
C GLN A 375 -1.12 10.35 -11.82
N GLU A 376 -0.96 9.40 -10.89
CA GLU A 376 -1.12 7.99 -11.17
C GLU A 376 -2.58 7.63 -11.47
N TYR A 377 -3.55 8.26 -10.80
CA TYR A 377 -4.97 8.06 -11.08
C TYR A 377 -5.31 8.43 -12.54
N ARG A 378 -4.83 9.59 -13.03
CA ARG A 378 -4.99 9.99 -14.44
C ARG A 378 -4.33 8.99 -15.39
N LYS A 379 -3.12 8.53 -15.06
CA LYS A 379 -2.40 7.52 -15.85
C LYS A 379 -3.20 6.22 -15.95
N ALA A 380 -3.73 5.73 -14.84
CA ALA A 380 -4.55 4.52 -14.79
C ALA A 380 -5.81 4.67 -15.66
N LEU A 381 -6.52 5.79 -15.52
CA LEU A 381 -7.70 6.08 -16.35
C LEU A 381 -7.39 6.16 -17.84
N MET A 382 -6.26 6.76 -18.23
CA MET A 382 -5.79 6.78 -19.62
C MET A 382 -5.55 5.34 -20.14
N VAL A 383 -4.88 4.48 -19.35
CA VAL A 383 -4.65 3.08 -19.71
C VAL A 383 -5.96 2.28 -19.82
N LEU A 384 -6.95 2.63 -19.00
CA LEU A 384 -8.29 2.03 -19.02
C LEU A 384 -9.19 2.58 -20.14
N GLY A 385 -8.72 3.54 -20.95
CA GLY A 385 -9.49 4.12 -22.06
C GLY A 385 -10.47 5.23 -21.66
N HIS A 386 -10.32 5.79 -20.45
CA HIS A 386 -11.18 6.85 -19.89
C HIS A 386 -10.37 8.08 -19.46
N PRO A 387 -9.57 8.70 -20.34
CA PRO A 387 -8.71 9.82 -19.97
C PRO A 387 -9.52 10.98 -19.40
N LEU A 388 -9.03 11.59 -18.31
CA LEU A 388 -9.55 12.86 -17.81
C LEU A 388 -8.96 14.01 -18.65
N PRO A 389 -9.76 15.07 -18.92
CA PRO A 389 -9.31 16.23 -19.67
C PRO A 389 -8.17 17.02 -19.00
#